data_AF-A0A1F8LNK5-F1
#
_entry.id   AF-A0A1F8LNK5-F1
#
_cell.length_a   1.000
_cell.length_b   1.000
_cell.length_c   1.000
_cell.angle_alpha   90.00
_cell.angle_beta   90.00
_cell.angle_gamma   90.00
#
_symmetry.space_group_name_H-M   'P 1'
#
loop_
_entity.id
_entity.type
_entity.pdbx_description
1 polymer ?
#
loop_
_entity_poly.entity_id
_entity_poly.type
_entity_poly.pdbx_seq_one_letter_code
_entity_poly.pdbx_strand_id
1 'polypeptide(L)'
;MTKKMTVVFHDEELYTDLKIEAVRMHRSASDIVAEAVKEWLETKESEELVPLLEEAIAEAEEKGYRSWDEVKRELQSTSSKNKLPINVAEKKNVRR
;
A
#
# COMPACT_ATOMS: atom_id res chain seq x y z
N MET A 1 17.95 -11.08 -7.44
CA MET A 1 18.70 -10.28 -8.45
C MET A 1 18.61 -8.82 -8.06
N THR A 2 19.72 -8.15 -7.79
CA THR A 2 19.73 -6.73 -7.39
C THR A 2 19.97 -5.85 -8.62
N LYS A 3 19.04 -4.93 -8.91
CA LYS A 3 19.22 -3.92 -9.97
C LYS A 3 20.12 -2.80 -9.44
N LYS A 4 21.01 -2.26 -10.28
CA LYS A 4 21.95 -1.18 -9.93
C LYS A 4 21.63 0.07 -10.74
N MET A 5 21.78 1.23 -10.11
CA MET A 5 21.62 2.55 -10.73
C MET A 5 22.80 3.43 -10.28
N THR A 6 23.28 4.29 -11.18
CA THR A 6 24.32 5.29 -10.87
C THR A 6 23.68 6.67 -10.88
N VAL A 7 23.91 7.43 -9.82
CA VAL A 7 23.42 8.81 -9.67
C VAL A 7 24.62 9.74 -9.60
N VAL A 8 24.54 10.86 -10.31
CA VAL A 8 25.57 11.90 -10.30
C VAL A 8 25.03 13.09 -9.52
N PHE A 9 25.77 13.52 -8.49
CA PHE A 9 25.48 14.75 -7.76
C PHE A 9 26.17 15.91 -8.49
N HIS A 10 25.39 16.85 -9.00
CA HIS A 10 25.90 18.08 -9.63
C HIS A 10 26.21 19.17 -8.61
N ASP A 11 25.68 19.03 -7.40
CA ASP A 11 25.94 19.89 -6.25
C ASP A 11 27.02 19.23 -5.37
N GLU A 12 28.20 19.85 -5.33
CA GLU A 12 29.34 19.36 -4.56
C GLU A 12 29.13 19.49 -3.04
N GLU A 13 28.36 20.49 -2.59
CA GLU A 13 28.04 20.68 -1.18
C GLU A 13 27.15 19.55 -0.70
N LEU A 14 26.08 19.24 -1.47
CA LEU A 14 25.19 18.12 -1.17
C LEU A 14 25.92 16.78 -1.13
N TYR A 15 26.85 16.55 -2.07
CA TYR A 15 27.67 15.33 -2.07
C TYR A 15 28.53 15.23 -0.79
N THR A 16 29.10 16.36 -0.36
CA THR A 16 29.96 16.43 0.81
C THR A 16 29.15 16.18 2.09
N ASP A 17 28.02 16.85 2.23
CA ASP A 17 27.11 16.69 3.37
C ASP A 17 26.61 15.25 3.50
N LEU A 18 26.21 14.62 2.38
CA LEU A 18 25.80 13.22 2.36
C LEU A 18 26.93 12.29 2.84
N LYS A 19 28.18 12.57 2.48
CA LYS A 19 29.32 11.76 2.95
C LYS A 19 29.58 11.96 4.43
N ILE A 20 29.47 13.18 4.94
CA ILE A 20 29.61 13.47 6.37
C ILE A 20 28.54 12.71 7.15
N GLU A 21 27.29 12.75 6.69
CA GLU A 21 26.17 12.05 7.30
C GLU A 21 26.32 10.53 7.26
N ALA A 22 26.78 9.97 6.14
CA ALA A 22 27.07 8.55 6.03
C ALA A 22 28.08 8.08 7.09
N VAL A 23 29.14 8.85 7.31
CA VAL A 23 30.12 8.58 8.37
C VAL A 23 29.49 8.71 9.75
N ARG A 24 28.74 9.80 10.00
CA ARG A 24 28.09 10.08 11.29
C ARG A 24 27.10 8.99 11.70
N MET A 25 26.34 8.46 10.75
CA MET A 25 25.34 7.43 10.97
C MET A 25 25.92 6.00 10.91
N HIS A 26 27.20 5.84 10.58
CA HIS A 26 27.82 4.54 10.29
C HIS A 26 27.06 3.72 9.23
N ARG A 27 26.60 4.40 8.17
CA ARG A 27 25.83 3.80 7.06
C ARG A 27 26.48 4.11 5.72
N SER A 28 26.16 3.34 4.69
CA SER A 28 26.60 3.69 3.34
C SER A 28 25.76 4.84 2.79
N ALA A 29 26.38 5.71 1.98
CA ALA A 29 25.66 6.78 1.29
C ALA A 29 24.55 6.21 0.37
N SER A 30 24.77 5.02 -0.22
CA SER A 30 23.75 4.31 -1.00
C SER A 30 22.53 3.91 -0.18
N ASP A 31 22.69 3.52 1.08
CA ASP A 31 21.55 3.16 1.93
C ASP A 31 20.74 4.40 2.31
N ILE A 32 21.42 5.50 2.61
CA ILE A 32 20.76 6.78 2.93
C ILE A 32 19.97 7.27 1.71
N VAL A 33 20.58 7.27 0.52
CA VAL A 33 19.89 7.67 -0.72
C VAL A 33 18.72 6.75 -1.04
N ALA A 34 18.87 5.44 -0.86
CA ALA A 34 17.78 4.50 -1.12
C ALA A 34 16.57 4.75 -0.20
N GLU A 35 16.82 5.03 1.08
CA GLU A 35 15.77 5.37 2.04
C GLU A 35 15.09 6.71 1.70
N ALA A 36 15.88 7.75 1.44
CA ALA A 36 15.35 9.06 1.07
C ALA A 36 14.49 9.01 -0.21
N VAL A 37 14.94 8.27 -1.23
CA VAL A 37 14.16 8.08 -2.47
C VAL A 37 12.88 7.30 -2.21
N LYS A 38 12.93 6.29 -1.32
CA LYS A 38 11.73 5.53 -0.94
C LYS A 38 10.71 6.42 -0.26
N GLU A 39 11.10 7.19 0.76
CA GLU A 39 10.22 8.12 1.46
C GLU A 39 9.63 9.18 0.52
N TRP A 40 10.46 9.70 -0.40
CA TRP A 40 10.00 10.65 -1.41
C TRP A 40 8.93 10.05 -2.33
N LEU A 41 9.11 8.81 -2.79
CA LEU A 41 8.12 8.12 -3.62
C LEU A 41 6.81 7.83 -2.86
N GLU A 42 6.90 7.38 -1.60
CA GLU A 42 5.72 7.16 -0.74
C GLU A 42 4.95 8.47 -0.49
N THR A 43 5.66 9.60 -0.37
CA THR A 43 5.05 10.92 -0.28
C THR A 43 4.33 11.28 -1.57
N LYS A 44 4.92 10.99 -2.74
CA LYS A 44 4.28 11.27 -4.03
C LYS A 44 3.05 10.40 -4.27
N GLU A 45 3.09 9.14 -3.90
CA GLU A 45 1.91 8.27 -3.94
C GLU A 45 0.80 8.83 -3.02
N SER A 46 1.16 9.29 -1.83
CA SER A 46 0.20 9.91 -0.90
C SER A 46 -0.42 11.19 -1.48
N GLU A 47 0.38 12.06 -2.12
CA GLU A 47 -0.10 13.27 -2.81
C GLU A 47 -1.09 12.93 -3.93
N GLU A 48 -0.84 11.86 -4.70
CA GLU A 48 -1.74 11.39 -5.76
C GLU A 48 -3.07 10.87 -5.22
N LEU A 49 -3.11 10.38 -3.98
CA LEU A 49 -4.33 9.90 -3.32
C LEU A 49 -5.18 11.04 -2.73
N VAL A 50 -4.61 12.23 -2.50
CA VAL A 50 -5.33 13.36 -1.90
C VAL A 50 -6.57 13.76 -2.71
N PRO A 51 -6.50 13.94 -4.05
CA PRO A 51 -7.69 14.29 -4.83
C PRO A 51 -8.80 13.24 -4.76
N LEU A 52 -8.44 11.95 -4.71
CA LEU A 52 -9.40 10.85 -4.59
C LEU A 52 -10.07 10.84 -3.22
N LEU A 53 -9.31 11.16 -2.17
CA LEU A 53 -9.85 11.31 -0.81
C LEU A 53 -10.83 12.49 -0.76
N GLU A 54 -10.46 13.64 -1.33
CA GLU A 54 -11.31 14.82 -1.40
C GLU A 54 -12.61 14.55 -2.17
N GLU A 55 -12.54 13.85 -3.31
CA GLU A 55 -13.71 13.42 -4.07
C GLU A 55 -14.63 12.52 -3.24
N ALA A 56 -14.06 11.53 -2.55
CA ALA A 56 -14.84 10.62 -1.70
C ALA A 56 -15.49 11.34 -0.51
N ILE A 57 -14.81 12.33 0.08
CA ILE A 57 -15.36 13.17 1.15
C ILE A 57 -16.52 14.01 0.61
N ALA A 58 -16.33 14.68 -0.54
CA ALA A 58 -17.38 15.48 -1.15
C ALA A 58 -18.62 14.65 -1.50
N GLU A 59 -18.43 13.43 -2.02
CA GLU A 59 -19.53 12.50 -2.27
C GLU A 59 -20.26 12.13 -0.97
N ALA A 60 -19.53 11.87 0.11
CA ALA A 60 -20.11 11.52 1.41
C ALA A 60 -20.85 12.69 2.07
N GLU A 61 -20.39 13.93 1.86
CA GLU A 61 -21.11 15.14 2.28
C GLU A 61 -22.41 15.34 1.50
N GLU A 62 -22.40 15.07 0.18
CA GLU A 62 -23.58 15.19 -0.68
C GLU A 62 -24.62 14.08 -0.40
N LYS A 63 -24.17 12.83 -0.32
CA LYS A 63 -25.04 11.65 -0.22
C LYS A 63 -25.31 11.21 1.21
N GLY A 64 -24.58 11.77 2.17
CA GLY A 64 -24.62 11.41 3.58
C GLY A 64 -23.70 10.24 3.94
N TYR A 65 -23.24 10.22 5.18
CA TYR A 65 -22.35 9.19 5.72
C TYR A 65 -23.11 7.94 6.15
N ARG A 66 -22.47 6.78 6.02
CA ARG A 66 -22.94 5.51 6.60
C ARG A 66 -22.08 5.11 7.77
N SER A 67 -22.71 4.57 8.82
CA SER A 67 -21.96 4.06 9.97
C SER A 67 -21.23 2.77 9.61
N TRP A 68 -19.99 2.62 10.12
CA TRP A 68 -19.23 1.39 9.90
C TRP A 68 -19.94 0.16 10.48
N ASP A 69 -20.67 0.30 11.59
CA ASP A 69 -21.41 -0.81 12.21
C ASP A 69 -22.57 -1.32 11.35
N GLU A 70 -23.22 -0.44 10.59
CA GLU A 70 -24.24 -0.81 9.61
C GLU A 70 -23.63 -1.57 8.43
N VAL A 71 -22.58 -0.98 7.83
CA VAL A 71 -21.83 -1.58 6.70
C VAL A 71 -21.27 -2.96 7.08
N LYS A 72 -20.66 -3.08 8.28
CA LYS A 72 -20.09 -4.32 8.80
C LYS A 72 -21.16 -5.40 8.98
N ARG A 73 -22.33 -5.06 9.52
CA ARG A 73 -23.46 -6.00 9.68
C ARG A 73 -23.95 -6.51 8.33
N GLU A 74 -24.06 -5.63 7.34
CA GLU A 74 -24.45 -6.01 5.97
C GLU A 74 -23.44 -6.97 5.33
N LEU A 75 -22.14 -6.67 5.41
CA LEU A 75 -21.05 -7.53 4.90
C LEU A 75 -21.04 -8.94 5.53
N GLN A 76 -21.29 -9.03 6.83
CA GLN A 76 -21.41 -10.32 7.53
C GLN A 76 -22.65 -11.11 7.09
N SER A 77 -23.76 -10.40 6.82
CA SER A 77 -25.00 -11.00 6.35
C SER A 77 -24.88 -11.52 4.91
N THR A 78 -24.17 -10.83 4.03
CA THR A 78 -23.95 -11.26 2.62
C THR A 78 -22.96 -12.42 2.53
N SER A 79 -21.91 -12.41 3.35
CA SER A 79 -20.96 -13.52 3.46
C SER A 79 -21.62 -14.82 3.96
N SER A 80 -22.66 -14.69 4.80
CA SER A 80 -23.46 -15.83 5.26
C SER A 80 -24.43 -16.36 4.19
N LYS A 81 -24.93 -15.50 3.29
CA LYS A 81 -25.82 -15.89 2.19
C LYS A 81 -25.09 -16.65 1.06
N ASN A 82 -23.79 -16.43 0.89
CA ASN A 82 -22.98 -17.11 -0.14
C ASN A 82 -22.44 -18.49 0.26
N LYS A 83 -22.77 -19.00 1.45
CA LYS A 83 -22.60 -20.43 1.76
C LYS A 83 -23.75 -21.23 1.12
N LEU A 84 -23.69 -21.40 -0.20
CA LEU A 84 -24.47 -22.45 -0.85
C LEU A 84 -24.04 -23.80 -0.26
N PRO A 85 -24.97 -24.71 0.05
CA PRO A 85 -24.61 -26.04 0.54
C PRO A 85 -23.85 -26.74 -0.59
N ILE A 86 -22.57 -27.06 -0.35
CA ILE A 86 -21.85 -28.03 -1.16
C ILE A 86 -22.62 -29.34 -0.97
N ASN A 87 -23.43 -29.70 -1.97
CA ASN A 87 -24.15 -30.96 -2.00
C ASN A 87 -23.11 -32.06 -2.23
N VAL A 88 -22.54 -32.59 -1.14
CA VAL A 88 -21.69 -33.78 -1.17
C VAL A 88 -22.61 -35.00 -1.29
N ALA A 89 -23.22 -35.16 -2.46
CA ALA A 89 -24.04 -36.31 -2.78
C ALA A 89 -23.67 -36.80 -4.17
N GLU A 90 -22.53 -37.48 -4.28
CA GLU A 90 -22.32 -38.59 -5.21
C GLU A 90 -20.88 -39.07 -5.09
N LYS A 91 -20.68 -40.25 -4.49
CA LYS A 91 -19.93 -41.40 -5.06
C LYS A 91 -20.17 -42.63 -4.15
N LYS A 92 -21.35 -43.24 -4.26
CA LYS A 92 -21.56 -44.65 -3.88
C LYS A 92 -21.92 -45.43 -5.15
N ASN A 93 -20.89 -45.87 -5.85
CA ASN A 93 -20.81 -47.00 -6.77
C ASN A 93 -19.52 -46.75 -7.56
N VAL A 94 -18.52 -47.62 -7.50
CA VAL A 94 -18.54 -48.88 -8.26
C VAL A 94 -17.98 -50.03 -7.42
N ARG A 95 -18.79 -51.08 -7.28
CA ARG A 95 -18.35 -52.45 -6.97
C ARG A 95 -17.87 -53.11 -8.27
N ARG A 96 -16.66 -53.66 -8.25
CA ARG A 96 -16.28 -55.06 -8.54
C ARG A 96 -14.84 -55.13 -9.03
#